data_AF-A0A8T5XM06-F1
#
_entry.id   AF-A0A8T5XM06-F1
#
_cell.length_a   1.000
_cell.length_b   1.000
_cell.length_c   1.000
_cell.angle_alpha   90.00
_cell.angle_beta   90.00
_cell.angle_gamma   90.00
#
_symmetry.space_group_name_H-M   'P 1'
#
loop_
_entity.id
_entity.type
_entity.pdbx_description
1 polymer ?
#
loop_
_entity_poly.entity_id
_entity_poly.type
_entity_poly.pdbx_seq_one_letter_code
_entity_poly.pdbx_strand_id
1 'polypeptide(L)'
;MDLNIAQVESLYIKETKVTKDKVNLYVINCSSAGVFSGYTTKVKNNELYIGLKYKLFTLNISGGSDIQIPLKQKNLQKIYLKGPNSTVEIWDRDIG
;
A
#
# COMPACT_ATOMS: atom_id res chain seq x y z
N MET A 1 7.18 -19.44 -6.86
CA MET A 1 7.64 -18.06 -6.56
C MET A 1 6.74 -17.51 -5.48
N ASP A 2 7.28 -17.36 -4.27
CA ASP A 2 6.53 -16.93 -3.10
C ASP A 2 6.24 -15.43 -3.16
N LEU A 3 5.00 -15.07 -2.84
CA LEU A 3 4.54 -13.68 -2.75
C LEU A 3 4.88 -13.17 -1.34
N ASN A 4 5.83 -12.23 -1.25
CA ASN A 4 6.19 -11.64 0.04
C ASN A 4 5.53 -10.27 0.20
N ILE A 5 5.01 -10.00 1.40
CA ILE A 5 4.58 -8.66 1.78
C ILE A 5 5.84 -7.80 1.92
N ALA A 6 5.88 -6.66 1.22
CA ALA A 6 7.00 -5.74 1.28
C ALA A 6 7.18 -5.19 2.69
N GLN A 7 8.45 -5.00 3.07
CA GLN A 7 8.82 -4.25 4.27
C GLN A 7 8.43 -2.79 4.06
N VAL A 8 7.70 -2.19 5.00
CA VAL A 8 7.18 -0.83 4.82
C VAL A 8 8.31 0.19 4.69
N GLU A 9 9.43 -0.07 5.36
CA GLU A 9 10.65 0.74 5.35
C GLU A 9 11.30 0.79 3.95
N SER A 10 10.99 -0.18 3.09
CA SER A 10 11.46 -0.20 1.69
C SER A 10 10.54 0.55 0.73
N LEU A 11 9.43 1.09 1.21
CA LEU A 11 8.40 1.75 0.41
C LEU A 11 8.37 3.25 0.71
N TYR A 12 8.37 4.04 -0.36
CA TYR A 12 8.08 5.47 -0.28
C TYR A 12 6.71 5.75 -0.91
N ILE A 13 5.82 6.36 -0.14
CA ILE A 13 4.49 6.75 -0.61
C ILE A 13 4.55 8.19 -1.07
N LYS A 14 4.52 8.38 -2.38
CA LYS A 14 4.55 9.71 -2.98
C LYS A 14 3.19 10.39 -2.92
N GLU A 15 2.12 9.62 -3.08
CA GLU A 15 0.76 10.13 -3.10
C GLU A 15 -0.23 9.10 -2.58
N THR A 16 -1.17 9.56 -1.76
CA THR A 16 -2.37 8.82 -1.36
C THR A 16 -3.60 9.64 -1.69
N LYS A 17 -4.44 9.16 -2.61
CA LYS A 17 -5.70 9.82 -2.98
C LYS A 17 -6.89 8.93 -2.64
N VAL A 18 -7.72 9.40 -1.73
CA VAL A 18 -8.91 8.68 -1.28
C VAL A 18 -10.15 9.28 -1.95
N THR A 19 -10.98 8.41 -2.52
CA THR A 19 -12.30 8.74 -3.07
C THR A 19 -13.37 7.89 -2.40
N LYS A 20 -14.64 8.12 -2.71
CA LYS A 20 -15.75 7.32 -2.17
C LYS A 20 -15.67 5.82 -2.50
N ASP A 21 -15.06 5.46 -3.64
CA ASP A 21 -15.11 4.10 -4.19
C ASP A 21 -13.73 3.43 -4.22
N LYS A 22 -12.64 4.18 -4.02
CA LYS A 22 -11.27 3.63 -4.08
C LYS A 22 -10.23 4.49 -3.39
N VAL A 23 -9.13 3.85 -3.01
CA VAL A 23 -7.84 4.46 -2.67
C VAL A 23 -6.91 4.27 -3.85
N ASN A 24 -6.28 5.35 -4.32
CA ASN A 24 -5.16 5.28 -5.25
C ASN A 24 -3.87 5.62 -4.49
N LEU A 25 -2.86 4.77 -4.64
CA LEU A 25 -1.54 4.97 -4.06
C LEU A 25 -0.51 5.03 -5.19
N TYR A 26 0.39 6.01 -5.13
CA TYR A 26 1.62 5.98 -5.91
C TYR A 26 2.78 5.60 -5.00
N VAL A 27 3.33 4.41 -5.22
CA VAL A 27 4.33 3.80 -4.33
C VAL A 27 5.62 3.60 -5.09
N ILE A 28 6.73 4.08 -4.54
CA ILE A 28 8.08 3.83 -5.05
C ILE A 28 8.72 2.77 -4.15
N ASN A 29 9.17 1.66 -4.73
CA ASN A 29 10.00 0.70 -4.02
C ASN A 29 11.46 1.17 -4.05
N CYS A 30 12.01 1.49 -2.89
CA CYS A 30 13.38 1.96 -2.72
C CYS A 30 14.40 0.83 -2.54
N SER A 31 13.94 -0.42 -2.42
CA SER A 31 14.80 -1.61 -2.35
C SER A 31 15.01 -2.25 -3.73
N SER A 32 16.12 -2.97 -3.87
CA SER A 32 16.44 -3.70 -5.10
C SER A 32 15.45 -4.86 -5.34
N ALA A 33 15.02 -4.98 -6.61
CA ALA A 33 14.48 -6.21 -7.23
C ALA A 33 13.06 -6.70 -6.85
N GLY A 34 12.17 -5.83 -6.38
CA GLY A 34 10.75 -6.18 -6.21
C GLY A 34 9.85 -5.59 -7.29
N VAL A 35 9.15 -6.43 -8.07
CA VAL A 35 8.06 -5.98 -8.96
C VAL A 35 6.72 -6.12 -8.23
N PHE A 36 5.92 -5.05 -8.24
CA PHE A 36 4.58 -5.06 -7.64
C PHE A 36 3.74 -6.18 -8.26
N SER A 37 3.10 -6.99 -7.41
CA SER A 37 2.39 -8.20 -7.83
C SER A 37 0.98 -8.30 -7.28
N GLY A 38 0.56 -7.34 -6.46
CA GLY A 38 -0.78 -7.27 -5.88
C GLY A 38 -0.76 -6.73 -4.46
N TYR A 39 -1.91 -6.82 -3.79
CA TYR A 39 -2.07 -6.34 -2.42
C TYR A 39 -3.02 -7.26 -1.63
N THR A 40 -3.01 -7.08 -0.32
CA THR A 40 -4.03 -7.59 0.60
C THR A 40 -4.61 -6.41 1.36
N THR A 41 -5.91 -6.48 1.67
CA THR A 41 -6.58 -5.47 2.47
C THR A 41 -7.27 -6.10 3.66
N LYS A 42 -7.31 -5.37 4.76
CA LYS A 42 -8.16 -5.68 5.92
C LYS A 42 -8.78 -4.38 6.41
N VAL A 43 -10.08 -4.39 6.66
CA VAL A 43 -10.76 -3.24 7.26
C VAL A 43 -11.15 -3.59 8.68
N LYS A 44 -10.86 -2.70 9.63
CA LYS A 44 -11.24 -2.84 11.04
C LYS A 44 -11.50 -1.44 11.60
N ASN A 45 -12.63 -1.24 12.26
CA ASN A 45 -12.95 0.03 12.94
C ASN A 45 -12.77 1.29 12.07
N ASN A 46 -13.25 1.27 10.80
CA ASN A 46 -13.08 2.36 9.83
C ASN A 46 -11.63 2.62 9.38
N GLU A 47 -10.69 1.73 9.72
CA GLU A 47 -9.30 1.80 9.29
C GLU A 47 -9.02 0.74 8.22
N LEU A 48 -8.31 1.14 7.17
CA LEU A 48 -7.89 0.24 6.09
C LEU A 48 -6.41 -0.09 6.25
N TYR A 49 -6.11 -1.38 6.36
CA TYR A 49 -4.76 -1.91 6.38
C TYR A 49 -4.44 -2.54 5.05
N ILE A 50 -3.35 -2.09 4.41
CA ILE A 50 -2.92 -2.51 3.08
C ILE A 50 -1.56 -3.18 3.18
N GLY A 51 -1.47 -4.44 2.77
CA GLY A 51 -0.19 -5.12 2.59
C GLY A 51 0.14 -5.21 1.11
N LEU A 52 1.27 -4.64 0.67
CA LEU A 52 1.69 -4.71 -0.73
C LEU A 52 2.55 -5.94 -0.96
N LYS A 53 2.25 -6.70 -2.03
CA LYS A 53 2.96 -7.93 -2.39
C LYS A 53 3.90 -7.66 -3.55
N TYR A 54 5.15 -8.08 -3.39
CA TYR A 54 6.15 -7.98 -4.44
C TYR A 54 6.71 -9.36 -4.78
N LYS A 55 7.02 -9.58 -6.07
CA LYS A 55 7.78 -10.72 -6.54
C LYS A 55 9.23 -10.30 -6.74
N LEU A 56 10.14 -11.13 -6.25
CA LEU A 56 11.55 -11.03 -6.59
C LEU A 56 11.72 -11.31 -8.08
N PHE A 57 12.17 -10.33 -8.83
CA PHE A 57 12.52 -10.47 -10.25
C PHE A 57 13.93 -9.95 -10.46
N THR A 58 14.73 -10.65 -11.27
CA THR A 58 16.14 -10.31 -11.57
C THR A 58 16.30 -9.06 -12.44
N LEU A 59 15.20 -8.45 -12.88
CA LEU A 59 15.20 -7.19 -13.61
C LEU A 59 15.05 -6.03 -12.60
N ASN A 60 16.06 -5.17 -12.53
CA ASN A 60 16.03 -3.91 -11.79
C ASN A 60 15.02 -2.95 -12.44
N ILE A 61 13.74 -3.14 -12.12
CA ILE A 61 12.69 -2.18 -12.46
C ILE A 61 12.55 -1.25 -11.25
N SER A 62 13.47 -0.29 -11.14
CA SER A 62 13.27 0.85 -10.24
C SER A 62 12.16 1.71 -10.86
N GLY A 63 10.95 1.61 -10.33
CA GLY A 63 9.80 2.33 -10.85
C GLY A 63 8.73 2.52 -9.78
N GLY A 64 8.01 3.63 -9.89
CA GLY A 64 6.78 3.81 -9.12
C GLY A 64 5.69 2.86 -9.62
N SER A 65 4.78 2.48 -8.73
CA SER A 65 3.60 1.68 -9.03
C SER A 65 2.35 2.46 -8.65
N ASP A 66 1.44 2.61 -9.61
CA ASP A 66 0.08 3.09 -9.40
C ASP A 66 -0.81 1.92 -8.94
N ILE A 67 -1.27 1.99 -7.69
CA ILE A 67 -2.05 0.92 -7.06
C ILE A 67 -3.44 1.44 -6.77
N GLN A 68 -4.45 0.77 -7.36
CA GLN A 68 -5.86 1.08 -7.12
C GLN A 68 -6.50 0.00 -6.26
N ILE A 69 -7.05 0.42 -5.12
CA ILE A 69 -7.67 -0.45 -4.12
C ILE A 69 -9.14 -0.05 -4.00
N PRO A 70 -10.08 -0.90 -4.45
CA PRO A 70 -11.50 -0.65 -4.29
C PRO A 70 -11.87 -0.53 -2.80
N LEU A 71 -12.63 0.50 -2.46
CA LEU A 71 -13.20 0.70 -1.13
C LEU A 71 -14.62 0.15 -1.09
N LYS A 72 -14.86 -0.74 -0.15
CA LYS A 72 -16.21 -1.23 0.16
C LYS A 72 -16.90 -0.41 1.26
N GLN A 73 -16.14 0.39 2.01
CA GLN A 73 -16.60 1.12 3.18
C GLN A 73 -16.52 2.62 2.95
N LYS A 74 -17.63 3.32 3.23
CA LYS A 74 -17.79 4.75 2.92
C LYS A 74 -17.18 5.72 3.94
N ASN A 75 -17.00 5.25 5.18
CA ASN A 75 -16.54 6.08 6.30
C ASN A 75 -15.14 5.69 6.75
N LEU A 76 -14.20 5.63 5.81
CA LEU A 76 -12.81 5.41 6.16
C LEU A 76 -12.25 6.63 6.91
N GLN A 77 -11.57 6.37 8.03
CA GLN A 77 -10.89 7.39 8.82
C GLN A 77 -9.38 7.32 8.60
N LYS A 78 -8.79 6.12 8.56
CA LYS A 78 -7.34 5.97 8.46
C LYS A 78 -6.93 4.91 7.45
N ILE A 79 -5.75 5.09 6.88
CA ILE A 79 -5.12 4.10 6.01
C ILE A 79 -3.71 3.80 6.52
N TYR A 80 -3.42 2.52 6.63
CA TYR A 80 -2.14 2.00 7.06
C TYR A 80 -1.52 1.11 5.99
N LEU A 81 -0.22 1.24 5.79
CA LEU A 81 0.58 0.19 5.16
C LEU A 81 1.04 -0.79 6.23
N LYS A 82 0.84 -2.07 5.96
CA LYS A 82 1.23 -3.17 6.84
C LYS A 82 2.27 -4.03 6.15
N GLY A 83 3.48 -4.02 6.71
CA GLY A 83 4.55 -4.94 6.38
C GLY A 83 4.56 -6.15 7.32
N PRO A 84 5.56 -7.04 7.17
CA PRO A 84 5.74 -8.18 8.07
C PRO A 84 5.99 -7.77 9.53
N ASN A 85 6.80 -6.72 9.73
CA ASN A 85 7.31 -6.32 11.06
C ASN A 85 6.85 -4.92 11.50
N SER A 86 6.17 -4.16 10.63
CA SER A 86 5.83 -2.78 10.88
C SER A 86 4.49 -2.39 10.27
N THR A 87 3.92 -1.31 10.78
CA THR A 87 2.69 -0.71 10.24
C THR A 87 2.85 0.81 10.31
N VAL A 88 2.58 1.49 9.20
CA VAL A 88 2.76 2.94 9.08
C VAL A 88 1.46 3.56 8.59
N GLU A 89 1.04 4.64 9.24
CA GLU A 89 -0.08 5.46 8.78
C GLU A 89 0.33 6.24 7.53
N ILE A 90 -0.48 6.18 6.48
CA ILE A 90 -0.19 6.83 5.19
C ILE A 90 -1.28 7.82 4.77
N TRP A 91 -2.35 7.89 5.55
CA TRP A 91 -3.44 8.84 5.37
C TRP A 91 -4.32 8.83 6.62
N ASP A 92 -4.75 10.01 7.03
CA ASP A 92 -5.81 10.23 8.01
C ASP A 92 -6.85 11.18 7.39
N ARG A 93 -8.11 10.96 7.72
CA ARG A 93 -9.20 11.85 7.34
C ARG A 93 -9.14 13.02 8.29
N ASP A 94 -8.50 14.12 7.88
CA ASP A 94 -8.53 15.36 8.65
C ASP A 94 -9.98 15.69 9.02
N ILE A 95 -10.28 15.54 10.31
CA ILE A 95 -11.55 15.96 10.89
C ILE A 95 -11.29 17.39 11.33
N GLY A 96 -11.43 18.32 10.39
CA GLY A 96 -11.59 19.75 10.72
C GLY A 96 -12.89 19.99 11.46
#